data_AF-A0A7X8WPI4-F1
#
_entry.id   AF-A0A7X8WPI4-F1
#
_cell.length_a   1.000
_cell.length_b   1.000
_cell.length_c   1.000
_cell.angle_alpha   90.00
_cell.angle_beta   90.00
_cell.angle_gamma   90.00
#
_symmetry.space_group_name_H-M   'P 1'
#
loop_
_entity.id
_entity.type
_entity.pdbx_description
1 polymer ?
#
loop_
_entity_poly.entity_id
_entity_poly.type
_entity_poly.pdbx_seq_one_letter_code
_entity_poly.pdbx_strand_id
1 'polypeptide(L)'
;MAEPKEMTITVDQEVTQVAEGTTGNDLFGDEKTTVVMTVDANLQDLFRVIPEGATVERVDITDQAGLEVLRHSTAHVLAQAVQEMYPEAKLGIGPYVQDGFYYDFDVDEPFTPDDLKQIQKRMMRIVKANQTFDRRAVEERQAREELADEPYKLQLMDRQHDDEADADSAAVEIGAGEITIYDNLDRKGEVVWKDLCRGPHIPSTKLIANGFALTRAAGAYWLGSESNPQLQRIYGTAWASKEDLVAYQERIAEAERRDHRKLGAELDLFSFPDELGSGLPVFHPKGGILRKEMEDYSRQRHEEAGYEFVYTPHITKQNLYETSGHLEWYADTMFPPMHVDEVRDEETGEVTRAGVDYYLKPMNCPMHNLIFASRGRSYRELPLRMFEFGSVYRYEKSGVVHGLTRVRGMTQDDAHIYCTEDQMKDELTTTLNFVLDLLKDYGLDDFYLELSTKDPEKYVGSDEVWENATQVLAEVGAASGLELVDDAGGAAFYGPKISVQARDALGRTWQMSTIQLDFNLPERFDLQYQAADGSRQRPVMIHRALFGSIERFMGVLTEHYAGAFPAWLAPEQ
;
A
#
# COMPACT_ATOMS: atom_id res chain seq x y z
N MET A 1 -24.92 51.93 20.42
CA MET A 1 -24.42 50.58 20.09
C MET A 1 -23.00 50.52 20.64
N ALA A 2 -22.69 49.54 21.49
CA ALA A 2 -21.32 49.34 21.95
C ALA A 2 -20.46 48.97 20.74
N GLU A 3 -19.25 49.53 20.64
CA GLU A 3 -18.28 49.11 19.62
C GLU A 3 -17.96 47.62 19.84
N PRO A 4 -17.87 46.81 18.78
CA PRO A 4 -17.50 45.40 18.91
C PRO A 4 -16.13 45.30 19.57
N LYS A 5 -15.99 44.39 20.54
CA LYS A 5 -14.73 44.16 21.22
C LYS A 5 -13.71 43.65 20.20
N GLU A 6 -12.56 44.30 20.11
CA GLU A 6 -11.47 43.86 19.23
C GLU A 6 -10.67 42.73 19.89
N MET A 7 -10.20 41.79 19.08
CA MET A 7 -9.31 40.71 19.45
C MET A 7 -8.10 40.67 18.50
N THR A 8 -6.99 40.12 18.97
CA THR A 8 -5.75 39.99 18.18
C THR A 8 -5.59 38.55 17.72
N ILE A 9 -5.31 38.36 16.44
CA ILE A 9 -5.00 37.05 15.83
C ILE A 9 -3.75 37.18 14.95
N THR A 10 -3.15 36.07 14.54
CA THR A 10 -2.06 36.05 13.56
C THR A 10 -2.59 35.45 12.26
N VAL A 11 -2.59 36.21 11.16
CA VAL A 11 -3.05 35.77 9.84
C VAL A 11 -1.85 35.73 8.91
N ASP A 12 -1.51 34.57 8.35
CA ASP A 12 -0.38 34.38 7.44
C ASP A 12 0.94 35.00 7.99
N GLN A 13 1.21 34.76 9.29
CA GLN A 13 2.36 35.27 10.05
C GLN A 13 2.32 36.78 10.38
N GLU A 14 1.23 37.48 10.07
CA GLU A 14 1.03 38.89 10.41
C GLU A 14 0.01 39.08 11.53
N VAL A 15 0.39 39.84 12.57
CA VAL A 15 -0.50 40.15 13.69
C VAL A 15 -1.57 41.16 13.25
N THR A 16 -2.84 40.76 13.35
CA THR A 16 -3.99 41.53 12.86
C THR A 16 -5.02 41.71 13.98
N GLN A 17 -5.63 42.91 14.05
CA GLN A 17 -6.77 43.17 14.93
C GLN A 17 -8.07 42.99 14.16
N VAL A 18 -8.97 42.19 14.73
CA VAL A 18 -10.28 41.86 14.14
C VAL A 18 -11.37 41.97 15.20
N ALA A 19 -12.63 42.06 14.79
CA ALA A 19 -13.75 42.05 15.74
C ALA A 19 -13.94 40.65 16.34
N GLU A 20 -14.32 40.57 17.62
CA GLU A 20 -14.75 39.31 18.24
C GLU A 20 -15.92 38.70 17.43
N GLY A 21 -15.81 37.40 17.11
CA GLY A 21 -16.77 36.70 16.25
C GLY A 21 -16.38 36.62 14.77
N THR A 22 -15.22 37.19 14.37
CA THR A 22 -14.68 37.06 13.00
C THR A 22 -14.49 35.59 12.62
N THR A 23 -14.94 35.22 11.44
CA THR A 23 -14.79 33.88 10.85
C THR A 23 -13.72 33.88 9.76
N GLY A 24 -13.25 32.70 9.35
CA GLY A 24 -12.38 32.56 8.18
C GLY A 24 -13.00 33.11 6.89
N ASN A 25 -14.32 33.06 6.74
CA ASN A 25 -15.04 33.61 5.59
C ASN A 25 -15.01 35.15 5.60
N ASP A 26 -14.98 35.79 6.77
CA ASP A 26 -14.82 37.25 6.86
C ASP A 26 -13.41 37.71 6.48
N LEU A 27 -12.40 36.85 6.70
CA LEU A 27 -11.01 37.13 6.34
C LEU A 27 -10.70 36.82 4.87
N PHE A 28 -11.13 35.65 4.38
CA PHE A 28 -10.70 35.09 3.10
C PHE A 28 -11.84 34.93 2.08
N GLY A 29 -13.09 35.29 2.41
CA GLY A 29 -14.25 35.02 1.54
C GLY A 29 -14.22 35.72 0.17
N ASP A 30 -13.41 36.77 0.02
CA ASP A 30 -13.17 37.42 -1.27
C ASP A 30 -12.21 36.60 -2.17
N GLU A 31 -11.39 35.73 -1.58
CA GLU A 31 -10.46 34.84 -2.26
C GLU A 31 -11.16 33.54 -2.66
N LYS A 32 -11.60 33.48 -3.92
CA LYS A 32 -12.41 32.35 -4.44
C LYS A 32 -11.70 31.00 -4.46
N THR A 33 -10.40 30.96 -4.27
CA THR A 33 -9.59 29.74 -4.21
C THR A 33 -9.54 29.15 -2.80
N THR A 34 -9.71 29.97 -1.77
CA THR A 34 -9.62 29.54 -0.38
C THR A 34 -10.89 28.80 0.02
N VAL A 35 -10.73 27.58 0.55
CA VAL A 35 -11.85 26.69 0.86
C VAL A 35 -11.95 26.32 2.33
N VAL A 36 -10.82 26.31 3.03
CA VAL A 36 -10.72 26.08 4.48
C VAL A 36 -9.56 26.91 5.04
N MET A 37 -9.40 26.88 6.35
CA MET A 37 -8.28 27.50 7.04
C MET A 37 -7.65 26.52 8.02
N THR A 38 -6.38 26.70 8.34
CA THR A 38 -5.81 26.11 9.55
C THR A 38 -5.95 27.12 10.69
N VAL A 39 -6.28 26.65 11.88
CA VAL A 39 -6.28 27.43 13.12
C VAL A 39 -5.45 26.67 14.13
N ASP A 40 -4.30 27.22 14.50
CA ASP A 40 -3.28 26.57 15.33
C ASP A 40 -2.94 25.15 14.79
N ALA A 41 -2.65 25.08 13.49
CA ALA A 41 -2.37 23.86 12.72
C ALA A 41 -3.53 22.84 12.58
N ASN A 42 -4.74 23.15 13.08
CA ASN A 42 -5.91 22.29 12.89
C ASN A 42 -6.77 22.79 11.72
N LEU A 43 -7.14 21.92 10.80
CA LEU A 43 -7.98 22.26 9.64
C LEU A 43 -9.43 22.54 10.07
N GLN A 44 -10.02 23.66 9.62
CA GLN A 44 -11.35 24.12 10.01
C GLN A 44 -12.11 24.80 8.85
N ASP A 45 -13.44 24.75 8.89
CA ASP A 45 -14.32 25.44 7.95
C ASP A 45 -14.13 26.96 8.01
N LEU A 46 -14.31 27.65 6.88
CA LEU A 46 -14.24 29.11 6.84
C LEU A 46 -15.33 29.78 7.71
N PHE A 47 -16.48 29.15 7.92
CA PHE A 47 -17.57 29.75 8.72
C PHE A 47 -17.39 29.60 10.23
N ARG A 48 -16.30 28.95 10.69
CA ARG A 48 -16.01 28.82 12.12
C ARG A 48 -15.41 30.11 12.68
N VAL A 49 -15.87 30.48 13.88
CA VAL A 49 -15.35 31.64 14.61
C VAL A 49 -13.91 31.37 15.05
N ILE A 50 -13.04 32.35 14.81
CA ILE A 50 -11.61 32.28 15.13
C ILE A 50 -11.41 32.62 16.62
N PRO A 51 -10.70 31.80 17.40
CA PRO A 51 -10.37 32.11 18.79
C PRO A 51 -9.39 33.29 18.92
N GLU A 52 -9.48 34.03 20.02
CA GLU A 52 -8.51 35.09 20.35
C GLU A 52 -7.08 34.51 20.49
N GLY A 53 -6.11 35.16 19.85
CA GLY A 53 -4.70 34.77 19.88
C GLY A 53 -4.31 33.63 18.93
N ALA A 54 -5.26 33.07 18.18
CA ALA A 54 -4.99 31.96 17.27
C ALA A 54 -4.12 32.37 16.07
N THR A 55 -3.38 31.40 15.54
CA THR A 55 -2.67 31.51 14.26
C THR A 55 -3.53 30.90 13.16
N VAL A 56 -3.79 31.68 12.11
CA VAL A 56 -4.67 31.32 11.00
C VAL A 56 -3.90 31.38 9.69
N GLU A 57 -3.97 30.31 8.91
CA GLU A 57 -3.41 30.27 7.56
C GLU A 57 -4.50 29.82 6.57
N ARG A 58 -4.54 30.47 5.41
CA ARG A 58 -5.47 30.08 4.34
C ARG A 58 -5.06 28.75 3.70
N VAL A 59 -6.04 27.97 3.27
CA VAL A 59 -5.83 26.75 2.48
C VAL A 59 -6.63 26.85 1.20
N ASP A 60 -5.93 26.84 0.07
CA ASP A 60 -6.53 26.91 -1.25
C ASP A 60 -6.99 25.54 -1.73
N ILE A 61 -7.99 25.52 -2.61
CA ILE A 61 -8.56 24.31 -3.20
C ILE A 61 -7.54 23.45 -3.97
N THR A 62 -6.42 24.05 -4.37
CA THR A 62 -5.31 23.38 -5.07
C THR A 62 -4.28 22.76 -4.13
N ASP A 63 -4.30 23.12 -2.85
CA ASP A 63 -3.43 22.51 -1.85
C ASP A 63 -3.91 21.08 -1.55
N GLN A 64 -2.99 20.22 -1.08
CA GLN A 64 -3.32 18.83 -0.76
C GLN A 64 -4.49 18.72 0.23
N ALA A 65 -4.45 19.50 1.33
CA ALA A 65 -5.54 19.56 2.30
C ALA A 65 -6.85 20.12 1.69
N GLY A 66 -6.75 21.08 0.77
CA GLY A 66 -7.92 21.61 0.05
C GLY A 66 -8.58 20.58 -0.87
N LEU A 67 -7.79 19.75 -1.55
CA LEU A 67 -8.29 18.64 -2.38
C LEU A 67 -8.96 17.55 -1.55
N GLU A 68 -8.41 17.24 -0.37
CA GLU A 68 -9.00 16.28 0.57
C GLU A 68 -10.38 16.74 1.04
N VAL A 69 -10.51 18.01 1.42
CA VAL A 69 -11.81 18.61 1.81
C VAL A 69 -12.79 18.69 0.64
N LEU A 70 -12.30 19.00 -0.57
CA LEU A 70 -13.12 18.97 -1.79
C LEU A 70 -13.68 17.56 -2.05
N ARG A 71 -12.85 16.52 -1.93
CA ARG A 71 -13.24 15.12 -2.13
C ARG A 71 -14.24 14.66 -1.08
N HIS A 72 -13.99 15.00 0.18
CA HIS A 72 -14.91 14.71 1.28
C HIS A 72 -16.28 15.38 1.09
N SER A 73 -16.29 16.66 0.72
CA SER A 73 -17.53 17.39 0.40
C SER A 73 -18.26 16.82 -0.82
N THR A 74 -17.52 16.28 -1.79
CA THR A 74 -18.10 15.60 -2.95
C THR A 74 -18.72 14.25 -2.56
N ALA A 75 -18.12 13.54 -1.60
CA ALA A 75 -18.69 12.31 -1.03
C ALA A 75 -20.05 12.59 -0.36
N HIS A 76 -20.19 13.70 0.38
CA HIS A 76 -21.48 14.12 0.95
C HIS A 76 -22.53 14.42 -0.13
N VAL A 77 -22.14 15.11 -1.21
CA VAL A 77 -23.06 15.35 -2.34
C VAL A 77 -23.46 14.05 -3.03
N LEU A 78 -22.58 13.04 -3.07
CA LEU A 78 -22.93 11.69 -3.53
C LEU A 78 -23.95 11.04 -2.59
N ALA A 79 -23.72 11.06 -1.28
CA ALA A 79 -24.65 10.50 -0.30
C ALA A 79 -26.04 11.13 -0.37
N GLN A 80 -26.12 12.46 -0.42
CA GLN A 80 -27.37 13.19 -0.64
C GLN A 80 -28.05 12.75 -1.96
N ALA A 81 -27.29 12.68 -3.06
CA ALA A 81 -27.84 12.28 -4.35
C ALA A 81 -28.42 10.86 -4.34
N VAL A 82 -27.75 9.93 -3.64
CA VAL A 82 -28.22 8.55 -3.47
C VAL A 82 -29.49 8.53 -2.64
N GLN A 83 -29.55 9.16 -1.47
CA GLN A 83 -30.76 9.15 -0.64
C GLN A 83 -31.96 9.87 -1.28
N GLU A 84 -31.73 10.91 -2.08
CA GLU A 84 -32.81 11.55 -2.85
C GLU A 84 -33.38 10.64 -3.96
N MET A 85 -32.57 9.69 -4.47
CA MET A 85 -32.98 8.74 -5.51
C MET A 85 -33.47 7.41 -4.95
N TYR A 86 -32.91 6.98 -3.82
CA TYR A 86 -33.13 5.72 -3.14
C TYR A 86 -33.37 6.02 -1.65
N PRO A 87 -34.59 6.43 -1.26
CA PRO A 87 -34.88 6.88 0.11
C PRO A 87 -34.64 5.85 1.22
N GLU A 88 -34.62 4.56 0.87
CA GLU A 88 -34.35 3.47 1.82
C GLU A 88 -32.85 3.21 2.04
N ALA A 89 -31.97 3.82 1.23
CA ALA A 89 -30.53 3.62 1.31
C ALA A 89 -29.97 4.14 2.63
N LYS A 90 -29.22 3.28 3.35
CA LYS A 90 -28.56 3.66 4.62
C LYS A 90 -27.11 4.03 4.39
N LEU A 91 -26.66 5.07 5.06
CA LEU A 91 -25.32 5.63 4.91
C LEU A 91 -24.30 4.89 5.77
N GLY A 92 -23.26 4.38 5.13
CA GLY A 92 -22.07 3.85 5.79
C GLY A 92 -21.00 4.94 6.03
N ILE A 93 -19.77 4.70 5.56
CA ILE A 93 -18.62 5.60 5.70
C ILE A 93 -18.27 6.18 4.32
N GLY A 94 -17.93 7.46 4.26
CA GLY A 94 -17.61 8.19 3.04
C GLY A 94 -16.30 9.00 3.09
N PRO A 95 -15.13 8.37 3.27
CA PRO A 95 -13.88 9.09 3.39
C PRO A 95 -13.37 9.55 2.02
N TYR A 96 -12.55 10.60 2.03
CA TYR A 96 -11.65 10.83 0.91
C TYR A 96 -10.53 9.78 0.92
N VAL A 97 -9.96 9.53 -0.26
CA VAL A 97 -8.79 8.68 -0.46
C VAL A 97 -7.80 9.38 -1.38
N GLN A 98 -6.63 8.78 -1.58
CA GLN A 98 -5.70 9.26 -2.60
C GLN A 98 -6.43 9.36 -3.96
N ASP A 99 -6.33 10.53 -4.58
CA ASP A 99 -6.95 10.87 -5.87
C ASP A 99 -8.48 10.74 -5.96
N GLY A 100 -9.20 10.58 -4.83
CA GLY A 100 -10.66 10.49 -4.90
C GLY A 100 -11.38 10.34 -3.56
N PHE A 101 -12.52 9.67 -3.60
CA PHE A 101 -13.36 9.36 -2.45
C PHE A 101 -14.18 8.10 -2.74
N TYR A 102 -14.77 7.52 -1.71
CA TYR A 102 -15.86 6.57 -1.86
C TYR A 102 -16.97 6.86 -0.86
N TYR A 103 -18.12 6.21 -1.04
CA TYR A 103 -19.17 6.17 -0.02
C TYR A 103 -19.83 4.79 -0.04
N ASP A 104 -20.01 4.20 1.14
CA ASP A 104 -20.69 2.91 1.34
C ASP A 104 -22.18 3.08 1.59
N PHE A 105 -22.99 2.28 0.92
CA PHE A 105 -24.45 2.30 1.03
C PHE A 105 -24.99 0.91 1.31
N ASP A 106 -25.91 0.80 2.25
CA ASP A 106 -26.77 -0.37 2.40
C ASP A 106 -27.99 -0.18 1.51
N VAL A 107 -28.12 -1.04 0.50
CA VAL A 107 -29.17 -1.00 -0.51
C VAL A 107 -29.56 -2.42 -0.88
N ASP A 108 -30.85 -2.64 -1.17
CA ASP A 108 -31.38 -3.95 -1.55
C ASP A 108 -30.81 -4.44 -2.89
N GLU A 109 -30.64 -3.53 -3.85
CA GLU A 109 -30.14 -3.82 -5.19
C GLU A 109 -28.77 -3.17 -5.44
N PRO A 110 -27.76 -3.93 -5.90
CA PRO A 110 -26.46 -3.38 -6.27
C PRO A 110 -26.53 -2.32 -7.37
N PHE A 111 -25.73 -1.26 -7.23
CA PHE A 111 -25.67 -0.21 -8.25
C PHE A 111 -25.09 -0.71 -9.57
N THR A 112 -25.76 -0.39 -10.67
CA THR A 112 -25.29 -0.66 -12.03
C THR A 112 -24.54 0.53 -12.63
N PRO A 113 -23.77 0.34 -13.72
CA PRO A 113 -23.14 1.46 -14.44
C PRO A 113 -24.15 2.52 -14.94
N ASP A 114 -25.40 2.14 -15.20
CA ASP A 114 -26.44 3.09 -15.59
C ASP A 114 -27.00 3.87 -14.39
N ASP A 115 -27.05 3.26 -13.20
CA ASP A 115 -27.38 3.98 -11.95
C ASP A 115 -26.33 5.04 -11.65
N LEU A 116 -25.04 4.73 -11.79
CA LEU A 116 -23.96 5.71 -11.60
C LEU A 116 -24.12 6.93 -12.51
N LYS A 117 -24.53 6.74 -13.77
CA LYS A 117 -24.81 7.87 -14.68
C LYS A 117 -25.98 8.72 -14.20
N GLN A 118 -26.99 8.12 -13.60
CA GLN A 118 -28.16 8.83 -13.06
C GLN A 118 -27.83 9.56 -11.76
N ILE A 119 -27.11 8.92 -10.85
CA ILE A 119 -26.61 9.50 -9.60
C ILE A 119 -25.71 10.69 -9.89
N GLN A 120 -24.74 10.56 -10.81
CA GLN A 120 -23.88 11.68 -11.20
C GLN A 120 -24.68 12.86 -11.80
N LYS A 121 -25.73 12.59 -12.57
CA LYS A 121 -26.66 13.64 -13.03
C LYS A 121 -27.40 14.31 -11.87
N ARG A 122 -27.76 13.56 -10.83
CA ARG A 122 -28.40 14.11 -9.63
C ARG A 122 -27.43 14.95 -8.81
N MET A 123 -26.20 14.47 -8.59
CA MET A 123 -25.11 15.25 -7.98
C MET A 123 -24.91 16.58 -8.71
N MET A 124 -24.86 16.58 -10.04
CA MET A 124 -24.76 17.81 -10.83
C MET A 124 -25.92 18.80 -10.59
N ARG A 125 -27.13 18.32 -10.25
CA ARG A 125 -28.25 19.21 -9.88
C ARG A 125 -28.04 19.82 -8.49
N ILE A 126 -27.53 19.05 -7.52
CA ILE A 126 -27.19 19.53 -6.17
C ILE A 126 -26.08 20.58 -6.25
N VAL A 127 -25.03 20.31 -7.02
CA VAL A 127 -23.93 21.25 -7.29
C VAL A 127 -24.45 22.57 -7.89
N LYS A 128 -25.37 22.49 -8.87
CA LYS A 128 -26.00 23.69 -9.46
C LYS A 128 -26.94 24.42 -8.50
N ALA A 129 -27.49 23.74 -7.51
CA ALA A 129 -28.31 24.36 -6.48
C ALA A 129 -27.48 25.32 -5.59
N ASN A 130 -26.14 25.17 -5.55
CA ASN A 130 -25.24 26.00 -4.74
C ASN A 130 -25.67 25.97 -3.27
N GLN A 131 -25.71 24.76 -2.72
CA GLN A 131 -25.97 24.54 -1.31
C GLN A 131 -24.72 24.93 -0.51
N THR A 132 -24.89 25.35 0.74
CA THR A 132 -23.80 25.61 1.69
C THR A 132 -23.78 24.51 2.74
N PHE A 133 -22.60 24.21 3.29
CA PHE A 133 -22.44 23.24 4.35
C PHE A 133 -22.42 23.99 5.69
N ASP A 134 -23.36 23.68 6.58
CA ASP A 134 -23.47 24.30 7.90
C ASP A 134 -23.15 23.28 8.98
N ARG A 135 -22.07 23.53 9.72
CA ARG A 135 -21.61 22.68 10.81
C ARG A 135 -22.37 23.03 12.09
N ARG A 136 -22.96 22.03 12.75
CA ARG A 136 -23.50 22.20 14.09
C ARG A 136 -23.04 21.12 15.06
N ALA A 137 -22.63 21.58 16.23
CA ALA A 137 -22.40 20.73 17.38
C ALA A 137 -23.73 20.26 17.96
N VAL A 138 -23.84 18.98 18.29
CA VAL A 138 -25.05 18.38 18.84
C VAL A 138 -24.74 17.50 20.03
N GLU A 139 -25.67 17.45 20.98
CA GLU A 139 -25.61 16.44 22.03
C GLU A 139 -25.83 15.05 21.43
N GLU A 140 -25.14 14.03 21.95
CA GLU A 140 -25.24 12.65 21.48
C GLU A 140 -26.70 12.16 21.39
N ARG A 141 -27.51 12.44 22.40
CA ARG A 141 -28.93 12.06 22.43
C ARG A 141 -29.70 12.66 21.25
N GLN A 142 -29.46 13.93 20.94
CA GLN A 142 -30.11 14.61 19.82
C GLN A 142 -29.64 14.01 18.50
N ALA A 143 -28.33 13.77 18.33
CA ALA A 143 -27.79 13.13 17.13
C ALA A 143 -28.42 11.74 16.89
N ARG A 144 -28.56 10.92 17.94
CA ARG A 144 -29.20 9.60 17.85
C ARG A 144 -30.68 9.68 17.47
N GLU A 145 -31.42 10.64 18.01
CA GLU A 145 -32.82 10.88 17.64
C GLU A 145 -32.94 11.32 16.18
N GLU A 146 -32.03 12.19 15.73
CA GLU A 146 -31.99 12.74 14.39
C GLU A 146 -31.56 11.75 13.30
N LEU A 147 -30.77 10.74 13.68
CA LEU A 147 -30.17 9.70 12.82
C LEU A 147 -30.76 8.31 13.15
N ALA A 148 -31.95 8.25 13.74
CA ALA A 148 -32.57 7.00 14.16
C ALA A 148 -32.76 6.00 13.00
N ASP A 149 -32.91 6.52 11.78
CA ASP A 149 -33.05 5.73 10.56
C ASP A 149 -31.71 5.36 9.92
N GLU A 150 -30.56 5.75 10.48
CA GLU A 150 -29.20 5.49 9.97
C GLU A 150 -28.42 4.52 10.89
N PRO A 151 -28.64 3.20 10.80
CA PRO A 151 -28.11 2.23 11.75
C PRO A 151 -26.58 2.18 11.81
N TYR A 152 -25.91 2.43 10.70
CA TYR A 152 -24.45 2.43 10.62
C TYR A 152 -23.84 3.67 11.28
N LYS A 153 -24.47 4.84 11.14
CA LYS A 153 -24.04 6.08 11.82
C LYS A 153 -24.20 5.95 13.34
N LEU A 154 -25.28 5.32 13.81
CA LEU A 154 -25.45 4.99 15.24
C LEU A 154 -24.35 4.07 15.77
N GLN A 155 -23.95 3.04 15.01
CA GLN A 155 -22.85 2.16 15.38
C GLN A 155 -21.50 2.89 15.44
N LEU A 156 -21.27 3.86 14.56
CA LEU A 156 -20.04 4.67 14.62
C LEU A 156 -20.03 5.53 15.90
N MET A 157 -21.17 6.09 16.30
CA MET A 157 -21.27 6.84 17.57
C MET A 157 -20.98 5.97 18.79
N ASP A 158 -21.44 4.71 18.80
CA ASP A 158 -21.13 3.75 19.87
C ASP A 158 -19.61 3.47 20.00
N ARG A 159 -18.87 3.59 18.89
CA ARG A 159 -17.42 3.33 18.81
C ARG A 159 -16.54 4.52 19.15
N GLN A 160 -17.10 5.72 19.30
CA GLN A 160 -16.33 6.93 19.60
C GLN A 160 -15.56 6.87 20.94
N HIS A 161 -15.88 5.89 21.79
CA HIS A 161 -15.24 5.68 23.10
C HIS A 161 -14.18 4.58 23.11
N ASP A 162 -13.88 3.94 21.97
CA ASP A 162 -12.84 2.94 21.85
C ASP A 162 -11.53 3.59 21.37
N ASP A 163 -10.46 3.47 22.15
CA ASP A 163 -9.12 4.06 21.87
C ASP A 163 -8.47 3.50 20.57
N GLU A 164 -9.05 2.46 19.96
CA GLU A 164 -8.59 1.84 18.70
C GLU A 164 -9.16 2.50 17.42
N ALA A 165 -10.09 3.47 17.53
CA ALA A 165 -10.81 4.01 16.36
C ALA A 165 -9.99 5.00 15.48
N ASP A 166 -8.87 5.52 15.99
CA ASP A 166 -8.08 6.58 15.32
C ASP A 166 -7.26 6.08 14.10
N ALA A 167 -7.19 4.77 13.85
CA ALA A 167 -6.41 4.18 12.75
C ALA A 167 -7.22 3.79 11.50
N ASP A 168 -8.56 3.89 11.53
CA ASP A 168 -9.46 3.37 10.49
C ASP A 168 -10.16 4.48 9.68
N SER A 169 -10.70 4.12 8.50
CA SER A 169 -11.51 5.02 7.64
C SER A 169 -12.71 5.69 8.34
N ALA A 170 -13.10 5.19 9.51
CA ALA A 170 -14.13 5.75 10.37
C ALA A 170 -13.71 7.07 11.07
N ALA A 171 -12.41 7.31 11.24
CA ALA A 171 -11.86 8.50 11.91
C ALA A 171 -12.20 9.82 11.17
N VAL A 172 -12.50 9.73 9.87
CA VAL A 172 -12.95 10.86 9.04
C VAL A 172 -14.39 11.26 9.40
N GLU A 173 -15.23 10.30 9.79
CA GLU A 173 -16.64 10.52 10.11
C GLU A 173 -16.81 10.95 11.58
N ILE A 174 -16.08 10.33 12.50
CA ILE A 174 -16.14 10.57 13.95
C ILE A 174 -14.73 10.47 14.54
N GLY A 175 -14.32 11.45 15.35
CA GLY A 175 -13.05 11.41 16.11
C GLY A 175 -13.27 11.66 17.61
N ALA A 176 -12.19 11.58 18.40
CA ALA A 176 -12.22 11.94 19.81
C ALA A 176 -12.64 13.42 19.98
N GLY A 177 -13.86 13.68 20.44
CA GLY A 177 -14.37 15.04 20.63
C GLY A 177 -15.88 15.23 20.47
N GLU A 178 -16.27 16.45 20.12
CA GLU A 178 -17.65 16.91 19.95
C GLU A 178 -18.34 16.22 18.76
N ILE A 179 -19.57 15.72 18.95
CA ILE A 179 -20.39 15.13 17.89
C ILE A 179 -20.98 16.23 17.03
N THR A 180 -20.77 16.13 15.71
CA THR A 180 -21.22 17.14 14.76
C THR A 180 -22.03 16.58 13.62
N ILE A 181 -23.03 17.36 13.21
CA ILE A 181 -23.83 17.13 12.01
C ILE A 181 -23.58 18.28 11.06
N TYR A 182 -23.40 17.95 9.78
CA TYR A 182 -23.38 18.94 8.71
C TYR A 182 -24.73 18.95 8.01
N ASP A 183 -25.37 20.12 8.02
CA ASP A 183 -26.60 20.36 7.28
C ASP A 183 -26.24 20.99 5.92
N ASN A 184 -26.73 20.40 4.84
CA ASN A 184 -26.70 21.03 3.53
C ASN A 184 -27.89 22.00 3.46
N LEU A 185 -27.59 23.30 3.36
CA LEU A 185 -28.59 24.35 3.27
C LEU A 185 -28.80 24.78 1.84
N ASP A 186 -30.06 24.96 1.43
CA ASP A 186 -30.38 25.56 0.14
C ASP A 186 -30.11 27.08 0.12
N ARG A 187 -30.37 27.75 -1.02
CA ARG A 187 -30.13 29.20 -1.15
C ARG A 187 -31.01 30.08 -0.26
N LYS A 188 -32.05 29.52 0.37
CA LYS A 188 -32.90 30.21 1.34
C LYS A 188 -32.46 29.95 2.78
N GLY A 189 -31.46 29.09 3.00
CA GLY A 189 -31.03 28.65 4.31
C GLY A 189 -31.87 27.52 4.89
N GLU A 190 -32.66 26.82 4.07
CA GLU A 190 -33.46 25.66 4.52
C GLU A 190 -32.62 24.39 4.46
N VAL A 191 -32.66 23.57 5.52
CA VAL A 191 -31.98 22.26 5.57
C VAL A 191 -32.65 21.31 4.57
N VAL A 192 -31.88 20.83 3.59
CA VAL A 192 -32.37 19.88 2.56
C VAL A 192 -31.79 18.48 2.70
N TRP A 193 -30.68 18.35 3.42
CA TRP A 193 -30.04 17.08 3.74
C TRP A 193 -29.08 17.28 4.92
N LYS A 194 -28.74 16.21 5.64
CA LYS A 194 -27.82 16.26 6.77
C LYS A 194 -27.06 14.93 6.92
N ASP A 195 -25.86 14.98 7.49
CA ASP A 195 -25.06 13.79 7.78
C ASP A 195 -24.19 13.97 9.02
N LEU A 196 -23.93 12.85 9.70
CA LEU A 196 -22.98 12.77 10.80
C LEU A 196 -21.57 12.81 10.22
N CYS A 197 -20.84 13.86 10.56
CA CYS A 197 -19.52 14.09 10.02
C CYS A 197 -18.76 15.11 10.86
N ARG A 198 -17.45 14.91 11.02
CA ARG A 198 -16.53 15.84 11.69
C ARG A 198 -16.17 17.07 10.83
N GLY A 199 -16.08 16.87 9.52
CA GLY A 199 -15.59 17.82 8.53
C GLY A 199 -14.09 18.09 8.65
N PRO A 200 -13.58 19.21 8.09
CA PRO A 200 -14.33 20.33 7.52
C PRO A 200 -14.88 20.08 6.10
N HIS A 201 -15.71 20.99 5.62
CA HIS A 201 -16.27 21.03 4.27
C HIS A 201 -15.91 22.33 3.53
N ILE A 202 -15.94 22.25 2.19
CA ILE A 202 -15.80 23.44 1.34
C ILE A 202 -17.01 24.38 1.54
N PRO A 203 -16.91 25.69 1.23
CA PRO A 203 -17.97 26.64 1.57
C PRO A 203 -19.31 26.41 0.83
N SER A 204 -19.27 25.83 -0.37
CA SER A 204 -20.47 25.54 -1.15
C SER A 204 -20.26 24.41 -2.15
N THR A 205 -21.33 23.65 -2.43
CA THR A 205 -21.36 22.60 -3.45
C THR A 205 -21.01 23.10 -4.85
N LYS A 206 -21.07 24.41 -5.12
CA LYS A 206 -20.74 24.97 -6.44
C LYS A 206 -19.27 24.80 -6.82
N LEU A 207 -18.35 24.74 -5.85
CA LEU A 207 -16.92 24.54 -6.13
C LEU A 207 -16.63 23.16 -6.74
N ILE A 208 -17.48 22.16 -6.48
CA ILE A 208 -17.42 20.82 -7.05
C ILE A 208 -17.66 20.84 -8.57
N ALA A 209 -18.34 21.87 -9.10
CA ALA A 209 -18.67 21.97 -10.53
C ALA A 209 -17.44 22.00 -11.44
N ASN A 210 -16.27 22.32 -10.89
CA ASN A 210 -15.03 22.45 -11.64
C ASN A 210 -14.52 21.11 -12.16
N GLY A 211 -14.71 20.01 -11.41
CA GLY A 211 -14.30 18.69 -11.87
C GLY A 211 -14.60 17.58 -10.88
N PHE A 212 -15.59 16.73 -11.17
CA PHE A 212 -15.76 15.44 -10.49
C PHE A 212 -16.32 14.38 -11.45
N ALA A 213 -16.09 13.10 -11.11
CA ALA A 213 -16.67 11.97 -11.82
C ALA A 213 -16.86 10.78 -10.87
N LEU A 214 -17.94 10.02 -11.05
CA LEU A 214 -18.06 8.68 -10.48
C LEU A 214 -17.30 7.68 -11.36
N THR A 215 -16.58 6.75 -10.75
CA THR A 215 -15.68 5.84 -11.48
C THR A 215 -16.24 4.43 -11.54
N ARG A 216 -16.54 3.80 -10.39
CA ARG A 216 -17.05 2.42 -10.33
C ARG A 216 -17.90 2.17 -9.08
N ALA A 217 -18.71 1.13 -9.14
CA ALA A 217 -19.36 0.52 -7.98
C ALA A 217 -18.68 -0.81 -7.65
N ALA A 218 -18.61 -1.17 -6.37
CA ALA A 218 -18.07 -2.43 -5.89
C ALA A 218 -18.77 -2.88 -4.59
N GLY A 219 -18.70 -4.18 -4.28
CA GLY A 219 -19.07 -4.65 -2.95
C GLY A 219 -17.99 -4.30 -1.92
N ALA A 220 -18.41 -3.94 -0.71
CA ALA A 220 -17.56 -3.77 0.46
C ALA A 220 -18.19 -4.46 1.66
N TYR A 221 -17.41 -4.74 2.69
CA TYR A 221 -17.94 -5.22 3.97
C TYR A 221 -17.82 -4.11 5.01
N TRP A 222 -18.84 -3.97 5.85
CA TRP A 222 -18.83 -2.97 6.92
C TRP A 222 -17.58 -3.13 7.80
N LEU A 223 -16.81 -2.06 7.96
CA LEU A 223 -15.52 -2.04 8.68
C LEU A 223 -14.50 -3.07 8.19
N GLY A 224 -14.57 -3.47 6.91
CA GLY A 224 -13.59 -4.36 6.30
C GLY A 224 -13.65 -5.82 6.75
N SER A 225 -14.63 -6.22 7.58
CA SER A 225 -14.76 -7.60 8.05
C SER A 225 -15.81 -8.39 7.27
N GLU A 226 -15.41 -9.52 6.68
CA GLU A 226 -16.32 -10.45 5.96
C GLU A 226 -17.44 -11.02 6.86
N SER A 227 -17.33 -10.90 8.19
CA SER A 227 -18.38 -11.27 9.13
C SER A 227 -19.55 -10.29 9.19
N ASN A 228 -19.37 -9.08 8.65
CA ASN A 228 -20.34 -8.00 8.75
C ASN A 228 -21.21 -7.89 7.48
N PRO A 229 -22.30 -7.10 7.50
CA PRO A 229 -23.13 -6.89 6.32
C PRO A 229 -22.33 -6.40 5.11
N GLN A 230 -22.71 -6.90 3.94
CA GLN A 230 -22.16 -6.46 2.66
C GLN A 230 -22.85 -5.16 2.23
N LEU A 231 -22.05 -4.15 1.91
CA LEU A 231 -22.49 -2.84 1.43
C LEU A 231 -22.09 -2.64 -0.04
N GLN A 232 -22.72 -1.66 -0.67
CA GLN A 232 -22.36 -1.18 -2.00
C GLN A 232 -21.54 0.10 -1.91
N ARG A 233 -20.29 0.03 -2.36
CA ARG A 233 -19.37 1.16 -2.42
C ARG A 233 -19.41 1.83 -3.77
N ILE A 234 -19.66 3.13 -3.82
CA ILE A 234 -19.48 3.95 -5.02
C ILE A 234 -18.17 4.73 -4.88
N TYR A 235 -17.29 4.60 -5.86
CA TYR A 235 -16.05 5.37 -5.97
C TYR A 235 -16.24 6.60 -6.87
N GLY A 236 -15.56 7.69 -6.51
CA GLY A 236 -15.50 8.90 -7.32
C GLY A 236 -14.19 9.64 -7.14
N THR A 237 -14.01 10.69 -7.94
CA THR A 237 -12.85 11.59 -7.88
C THR A 237 -13.33 13.04 -8.02
N ALA A 238 -12.62 13.97 -7.39
CA ALA A 238 -12.88 15.41 -7.45
C ALA A 238 -11.56 16.20 -7.49
N TRP A 239 -11.56 17.28 -8.27
CA TRP A 239 -10.38 18.10 -8.59
C TRP A 239 -10.74 19.59 -8.62
N ALA A 240 -9.75 20.43 -8.33
CA ALA A 240 -9.90 21.88 -8.31
C ALA A 240 -10.32 22.46 -9.68
N SER A 241 -9.92 21.82 -10.78
CA SER A 241 -10.20 22.23 -12.15
C SER A 241 -10.68 21.08 -13.04
N LYS A 242 -11.23 21.43 -14.20
CA LYS A 242 -11.66 20.45 -15.21
C LYS A 242 -10.45 19.83 -15.88
N GLU A 243 -9.42 20.63 -16.09
CA GLU A 243 -8.15 20.24 -16.68
C GLU A 243 -7.48 19.15 -15.85
N ASP A 244 -7.46 19.29 -14.52
CA ASP A 244 -6.91 18.28 -13.60
C ASP A 244 -7.71 16.97 -13.62
N LEU A 245 -9.05 17.06 -13.67
CA LEU A 245 -9.91 15.88 -13.82
C LEU A 245 -9.61 15.14 -15.13
N VAL A 246 -9.49 15.87 -16.25
CA VAL A 246 -9.16 15.28 -17.55
C VAL A 246 -7.78 14.65 -17.50
N ALA A 247 -6.77 15.33 -16.95
CA ALA A 247 -5.44 14.78 -16.79
C ALA A 247 -5.43 13.49 -15.93
N TYR A 248 -6.22 13.46 -14.84
CA TYR A 248 -6.41 12.23 -14.07
C TYR A 248 -7.06 11.11 -14.88
N GLN A 249 -8.15 11.40 -15.61
CA GLN A 249 -8.84 10.41 -16.42
C GLN A 249 -7.96 9.86 -17.56
N GLU A 250 -7.14 10.71 -18.18
CA GLU A 250 -6.16 10.31 -19.18
C GLU A 250 -5.08 9.39 -18.56
N ARG A 251 -4.58 9.71 -17.37
CA ARG A 251 -3.64 8.85 -16.63
C ARG A 251 -4.25 7.47 -16.32
N ILE A 252 -5.50 7.41 -15.87
CA ILE A 252 -6.20 6.14 -15.59
C ILE A 252 -6.43 5.35 -16.87
N ALA A 253 -6.89 5.99 -17.95
CA ALA A 253 -7.10 5.32 -19.23
C ALA A 253 -5.79 4.77 -19.80
N GLU A 254 -4.69 5.50 -19.64
CA GLU A 254 -3.37 5.04 -20.04
C GLU A 254 -2.88 3.87 -19.16
N ALA A 255 -3.15 3.88 -17.85
CA ALA A 255 -2.87 2.76 -16.95
C ALA A 255 -3.67 1.51 -17.35
N GLU A 256 -4.96 1.63 -17.63
CA GLU A 256 -5.80 0.53 -18.10
C GLU A 256 -5.36 0.00 -19.48
N ARG A 257 -4.87 0.88 -20.35
CA ARG A 257 -4.29 0.49 -21.65
C ARG A 257 -3.01 -0.34 -21.47
N ARG A 258 -2.24 -0.05 -20.42
CA ARG A 258 -0.96 -0.68 -20.11
C ARG A 258 -1.08 -1.89 -19.17
N ASP A 259 -2.26 -2.20 -18.68
CA ASP A 259 -2.48 -3.32 -17.76
C ASP A 259 -1.92 -4.63 -18.37
N HIS A 260 -0.95 -5.22 -17.68
CA HIS A 260 -0.26 -6.41 -18.17
C HIS A 260 -1.22 -7.60 -18.37
N ARG A 261 -2.36 -7.66 -17.67
CA ARG A 261 -3.35 -8.74 -17.84
C ARG A 261 -4.06 -8.62 -19.18
N LYS A 262 -4.39 -7.39 -19.57
CA LYS A 262 -4.98 -7.09 -20.88
C LYS A 262 -3.96 -7.32 -21.99
N LEU A 263 -2.79 -6.70 -21.87
CA LEU A 263 -1.71 -6.84 -22.86
C LEU A 263 -1.20 -8.29 -22.96
N GLY A 264 -1.09 -8.99 -21.84
CA GLY A 264 -0.65 -10.38 -21.80
C GLY A 264 -1.57 -11.31 -22.57
N ALA A 265 -2.88 -11.06 -22.53
CA ALA A 265 -3.86 -11.78 -23.36
C ALA A 265 -3.80 -11.34 -24.84
N GLU A 266 -3.75 -10.03 -25.12
CA GLU A 266 -3.70 -9.48 -26.48
C GLU A 266 -2.44 -9.91 -27.25
N LEU A 267 -1.31 -10.01 -26.56
CA LEU A 267 0.01 -10.36 -27.11
C LEU A 267 0.35 -11.85 -27.00
N ASP A 268 -0.56 -12.68 -26.48
CA ASP A 268 -0.35 -14.12 -26.28
C ASP A 268 0.89 -14.44 -25.43
N LEU A 269 1.09 -13.70 -24.34
CA LEU A 269 2.24 -13.87 -23.43
C LEU A 269 1.98 -14.92 -22.35
N PHE A 270 0.83 -14.85 -21.70
CA PHE A 270 0.48 -15.75 -20.60
C PHE A 270 -1.04 -15.83 -20.37
N SER A 271 -1.48 -16.83 -19.61
CA SER A 271 -2.85 -16.98 -19.15
C SER A 271 -2.94 -17.53 -17.73
N PHE A 272 -4.15 -17.53 -17.16
CA PHE A 272 -4.48 -18.15 -15.86
C PHE A 272 -5.66 -19.11 -16.06
N PRO A 273 -5.42 -20.37 -16.49
CA PRO A 273 -6.49 -21.35 -16.66
C PRO A 273 -7.13 -21.72 -15.32
N ASP A 274 -8.47 -21.72 -15.28
CA ASP A 274 -9.23 -22.06 -14.07
C ASP A 274 -8.92 -23.48 -13.57
N GLU A 275 -8.56 -24.40 -14.46
CA GLU A 275 -8.20 -25.78 -14.16
C GLU A 275 -6.92 -25.91 -13.31
N LEU A 276 -6.02 -24.92 -13.37
CA LEU A 276 -4.79 -24.91 -12.56
C LEU A 276 -5.01 -24.24 -11.20
N GLY A 277 -5.96 -23.30 -11.13
CA GLY A 277 -6.27 -22.53 -9.93
C GLY A 277 -5.62 -21.14 -9.90
N SER A 278 -6.17 -20.28 -9.03
CA SER A 278 -5.79 -18.87 -8.94
C SER A 278 -4.32 -18.66 -8.55
N GLY A 279 -3.67 -17.71 -9.23
CA GLY A 279 -2.30 -17.28 -8.92
C GLY A 279 -1.21 -18.20 -9.48
N LEU A 280 -1.53 -19.02 -10.46
CA LEU A 280 -0.58 -19.92 -11.14
C LEU A 280 -0.53 -19.58 -12.63
N PRO A 281 0.36 -18.66 -13.07
CA PRO A 281 0.43 -18.24 -14.45
C PRO A 281 0.97 -19.35 -15.37
N VAL A 282 0.45 -19.41 -16.60
CA VAL A 282 0.98 -20.24 -17.69
C VAL A 282 1.58 -19.34 -18.75
N PHE A 283 2.89 -19.47 -18.97
CA PHE A 283 3.59 -18.71 -20.00
C PHE A 283 3.43 -19.40 -21.37
N HIS A 284 2.90 -18.65 -22.34
CA HIS A 284 2.73 -19.10 -23.73
C HIS A 284 4.05 -18.94 -24.49
N PRO A 285 4.20 -19.44 -25.74
CA PRO A 285 5.47 -19.37 -26.45
C PRO A 285 6.11 -17.98 -26.50
N LYS A 286 5.32 -16.92 -26.74
CA LYS A 286 5.85 -15.53 -26.78
C LYS A 286 6.29 -15.05 -25.39
N GLY A 287 5.49 -15.28 -24.35
CA GLY A 287 5.90 -14.96 -22.99
C GLY A 287 7.05 -15.82 -22.47
N GLY A 288 7.17 -17.06 -22.96
CA GLY A 288 8.27 -17.97 -22.70
C GLY A 288 9.58 -17.46 -23.29
N ILE A 289 9.58 -16.87 -24.49
CA ILE A 289 10.76 -16.20 -25.06
C ILE A 289 11.14 -15.00 -24.18
N LEU A 290 10.19 -14.12 -23.86
CA LEU A 290 10.46 -12.97 -23.00
C LEU A 290 11.08 -13.38 -21.66
N ARG A 291 10.45 -14.34 -20.98
CA ARG A 291 10.94 -14.92 -19.73
C ARG A 291 12.35 -15.52 -19.88
N LYS A 292 12.60 -16.28 -20.94
CA LYS A 292 13.91 -16.88 -21.22
C LYS A 292 14.98 -15.82 -21.40
N GLU A 293 14.74 -14.78 -22.20
CA GLU A 293 15.72 -13.71 -22.41
C GLU A 293 16.01 -12.94 -21.11
N MET A 294 14.99 -12.71 -20.27
CA MET A 294 15.18 -12.11 -18.95
C MET A 294 16.05 -12.99 -18.03
N GLU A 295 15.75 -14.29 -17.97
CA GLU A 295 16.49 -15.24 -17.16
C GLU A 295 17.94 -15.39 -17.67
N ASP A 296 18.15 -15.56 -18.97
CA ASP A 296 19.47 -15.73 -19.58
C ASP A 296 20.36 -14.49 -19.37
N TYR A 297 19.82 -13.30 -19.59
CA TYR A 297 20.56 -12.05 -19.33
C TYR A 297 20.95 -11.96 -17.85
N SER A 298 20.01 -12.24 -16.95
CA SER A 298 20.30 -12.27 -15.53
C SER A 298 21.37 -13.31 -15.21
N ARG A 299 21.32 -14.55 -15.73
CA ARG A 299 22.38 -15.55 -15.52
C ARG A 299 23.75 -15.01 -15.91
N GLN A 300 23.86 -14.44 -17.11
CA GLN A 300 25.13 -13.87 -17.58
C GLN A 300 25.66 -12.80 -16.63
N ARG A 301 24.82 -11.85 -16.21
CA ARG A 301 25.21 -10.77 -15.30
C ARG A 301 25.65 -11.30 -13.93
N HIS A 302 25.02 -12.37 -13.45
CA HIS A 302 25.41 -13.05 -12.20
C HIS A 302 26.75 -13.78 -12.32
N GLU A 303 27.02 -14.46 -13.43
CA GLU A 303 28.32 -15.10 -13.68
C GLU A 303 29.45 -14.04 -13.72
N GLU A 304 29.23 -12.93 -14.42
CA GLU A 304 30.16 -11.80 -14.50
C GLU A 304 30.44 -11.15 -13.13
N ALA A 305 29.43 -11.14 -12.25
CA ALA A 305 29.53 -10.62 -10.88
C ALA A 305 30.06 -11.66 -9.86
N GLY A 306 30.43 -12.86 -10.30
CA GLY A 306 31.04 -13.89 -9.45
C GLY A 306 30.05 -14.60 -8.52
N TYR A 307 28.78 -14.75 -8.95
CA TYR A 307 27.82 -15.61 -8.26
C TYR A 307 27.98 -17.08 -8.67
N GLU A 308 27.79 -17.98 -7.71
CA GLU A 308 27.78 -19.42 -7.89
C GLU A 308 26.34 -19.93 -7.96
N PHE A 309 26.00 -20.63 -9.04
CA PHE A 309 24.66 -21.15 -9.27
C PHE A 309 24.41 -22.41 -8.45
N VAL A 310 23.30 -22.42 -7.72
CA VAL A 310 22.81 -23.57 -6.95
C VAL A 310 21.38 -23.92 -7.35
N TYR A 311 20.96 -25.14 -7.05
CA TYR A 311 19.60 -25.62 -7.32
C TYR A 311 19.11 -26.41 -6.11
N THR A 312 17.95 -26.05 -5.57
CA THR A 312 17.41 -26.66 -4.36
C THR A 312 15.99 -27.21 -4.59
N PRO A 313 15.59 -28.28 -3.87
CA PRO A 313 14.26 -28.88 -4.04
C PRO A 313 13.10 -27.91 -3.77
N HIS A 314 11.94 -28.16 -4.36
CA HIS A 314 10.71 -27.36 -4.13
C HIS A 314 9.98 -27.70 -2.83
N ILE A 315 10.30 -28.84 -2.22
CA ILE A 315 9.60 -29.42 -1.09
C ILE A 315 10.62 -29.96 -0.09
N THR A 316 10.35 -29.81 1.21
CA THR A 316 11.23 -30.30 2.28
C THR A 316 10.45 -30.58 3.55
N LYS A 317 11.10 -31.25 4.51
CA LYS A 317 10.52 -31.63 5.79
C LYS A 317 10.26 -30.41 6.67
N GLN A 318 9.22 -30.48 7.48
CA GLN A 318 8.85 -29.51 8.52
C GLN A 318 10.04 -28.99 9.34
N ASN A 319 10.92 -29.88 9.80
CA ASN A 319 12.04 -29.56 10.67
C ASN A 319 12.97 -28.45 10.10
N LEU A 320 13.14 -28.37 8.78
CA LEU A 320 13.96 -27.31 8.19
C LEU A 320 13.34 -25.91 8.40
N TYR A 321 12.01 -25.82 8.35
CA TYR A 321 11.29 -24.58 8.56
C TYR A 321 11.10 -24.24 10.05
N GLU A 322 11.10 -25.24 10.93
CA GLU A 322 11.21 -25.03 12.38
C GLU A 322 12.60 -24.46 12.73
N THR A 323 13.65 -25.11 12.24
CA THR A 323 15.04 -24.67 12.45
C THR A 323 15.24 -23.23 11.99
N SER A 324 14.81 -22.91 10.77
CA SER A 324 14.90 -21.55 10.23
C SER A 324 13.91 -20.54 10.84
N GLY A 325 12.90 -20.99 11.58
CA GLY A 325 11.87 -20.14 12.19
C GLY A 325 10.74 -19.75 11.24
N HIS A 326 10.75 -20.20 9.99
CA HIS A 326 9.71 -19.83 9.03
C HIS A 326 8.33 -20.34 9.43
N LEU A 327 8.22 -21.52 10.04
CA LEU A 327 6.90 -22.00 10.49
C LEU A 327 6.33 -21.17 11.64
N GLU A 328 7.17 -20.65 12.54
CA GLU A 328 6.72 -19.81 13.65
C GLU A 328 6.13 -18.49 13.15
N TRP A 329 6.73 -17.91 12.10
CA TRP A 329 6.39 -16.57 11.63
C TRP A 329 5.52 -16.52 10.36
N TYR A 330 5.53 -17.56 9.53
CA TYR A 330 4.91 -17.58 8.19
C TYR A 330 3.92 -18.71 7.96
N ALA A 331 3.60 -19.56 8.94
CA ALA A 331 2.71 -20.71 8.76
C ALA A 331 1.39 -20.36 8.03
N ASP A 332 0.75 -19.25 8.39
CA ASP A 332 -0.52 -18.81 7.79
C ASP A 332 -0.41 -18.42 6.31
N THR A 333 0.81 -18.17 5.84
CA THR A 333 1.15 -17.79 4.45
C THR A 333 1.88 -18.88 3.69
N MET A 334 2.07 -20.05 4.31
CA MET A 334 2.63 -21.25 3.66
C MET A 334 1.50 -22.12 3.14
N PHE A 335 1.75 -22.84 2.04
CA PHE A 335 0.83 -23.88 1.63
C PHE A 335 0.74 -24.97 2.72
N PRO A 336 -0.45 -25.56 2.94
CA PRO A 336 -0.62 -26.61 3.95
C PRO A 336 0.36 -27.77 3.75
N PRO A 337 0.78 -28.43 4.84
CA PRO A 337 1.67 -29.58 4.74
C PRO A 337 1.04 -30.75 3.99
N MET A 338 1.89 -31.50 3.30
CA MET A 338 1.58 -32.85 2.84
C MET A 338 2.10 -33.84 3.88
N HIS A 339 1.17 -34.53 4.55
CA HIS A 339 1.49 -35.58 5.51
C HIS A 339 1.85 -36.88 4.78
N VAL A 340 3.06 -37.40 4.97
CA VAL A 340 3.55 -38.61 4.26
C VAL A 340 4.09 -39.66 5.22
N ASP A 341 4.14 -40.92 4.75
CA ASP A 341 4.73 -42.08 5.44
C ASP A 341 4.09 -42.49 6.79
N GLU A 342 2.89 -41.98 7.12
CA GLU A 342 2.13 -42.49 8.27
C GLU A 342 1.66 -43.92 8.00
N VAL A 343 1.97 -44.83 8.92
CA VAL A 343 1.47 -46.21 8.86
C VAL A 343 0.51 -46.39 10.02
N ARG A 344 -0.71 -46.85 9.69
CA ARG A 344 -1.74 -47.20 10.67
C ARG A 344 -1.99 -48.70 10.62
N ASP A 345 -2.25 -49.28 11.77
CA ASP A 345 -2.78 -50.64 11.87
C ASP A 345 -4.14 -50.72 11.18
N GLU A 346 -4.34 -51.71 10.30
CA GLU A 346 -5.54 -51.85 9.49
C GLU A 346 -6.78 -52.25 10.32
N GLU A 347 -6.58 -52.92 11.46
CA GLU A 347 -7.67 -53.41 12.31
C GLU A 347 -8.04 -52.40 13.41
N THR A 348 -7.04 -51.73 14.01
CA THR A 348 -7.24 -50.81 15.15
C THR A 348 -7.25 -49.34 14.75
N GLY A 349 -6.70 -48.98 13.59
CA GLY A 349 -6.53 -47.60 13.13
C GLY A 349 -5.43 -46.82 13.88
N GLU A 350 -4.68 -47.49 14.78
CA GLU A 350 -3.61 -46.88 15.57
C GLU A 350 -2.37 -46.61 14.72
N VAL A 351 -1.71 -45.48 14.97
CA VAL A 351 -0.46 -45.11 14.26
C VAL A 351 0.68 -46.01 14.73
N THR A 352 1.19 -46.85 13.84
CA THR A 352 2.36 -47.73 14.07
C THR A 352 3.67 -47.09 13.63
N ARG A 353 3.61 -46.11 12.73
CA ARG A 353 4.71 -45.22 12.36
C ARG A 353 4.16 -43.80 12.18
N ALA A 354 4.66 -42.86 12.96
CA ALA A 354 4.33 -41.45 12.79
C ALA A 354 4.73 -40.96 11.39
N GLY A 355 3.82 -40.29 10.70
CA GLY A 355 4.13 -39.64 9.44
C GLY A 355 5.00 -38.40 9.63
N VAL A 356 5.41 -37.82 8.52
CA VAL A 356 6.24 -36.61 8.48
C VAL A 356 5.56 -35.60 7.58
N ASP A 357 5.49 -34.36 8.05
CA ASP A 357 4.97 -33.27 7.25
C ASP A 357 6.05 -32.70 6.33
N TYR A 358 5.67 -32.54 5.06
CA TYR A 358 6.46 -31.84 4.06
C TYR A 358 5.74 -30.59 3.59
N TYR A 359 6.50 -29.52 3.39
CA TYR A 359 5.99 -28.24 2.93
C TYR A 359 6.63 -27.86 1.60
N LEU A 360 5.83 -27.25 0.72
CA LEU A 360 6.36 -26.49 -0.40
C LEU A 360 7.19 -25.31 0.12
N LYS A 361 8.30 -24.99 -0.55
CA LYS A 361 9.17 -23.92 -0.09
C LYS A 361 8.56 -22.53 -0.30
N PRO A 362 8.45 -21.70 0.76
CA PRO A 362 8.03 -20.31 0.61
C PRO A 362 9.20 -19.38 0.27
N MET A 363 10.43 -19.83 0.53
CA MET A 363 11.71 -19.10 0.38
C MET A 363 12.87 -20.09 0.16
N ASN A 364 13.98 -19.63 -0.43
CA ASN A 364 15.14 -20.50 -0.71
C ASN A 364 16.21 -20.49 0.41
N CYS A 365 16.19 -19.47 1.28
CA CYS A 365 17.23 -19.26 2.30
C CYS A 365 17.58 -20.48 3.16
N PRO A 366 16.62 -21.31 3.67
CA PRO A 366 16.99 -22.42 4.55
C PRO A 366 17.82 -23.48 3.82
N MET A 367 17.61 -23.63 2.50
CA MET A 367 18.30 -24.62 1.68
C MET A 367 19.69 -24.14 1.28
N HIS A 368 19.87 -22.84 1.03
CA HIS A 368 21.19 -22.26 0.78
C HIS A 368 22.08 -22.35 2.03
N ASN A 369 21.51 -22.21 3.23
CA ASN A 369 22.23 -22.44 4.49
C ASN A 369 22.77 -23.88 4.60
N LEU A 370 22.00 -24.87 4.15
CA LEU A 370 22.48 -26.27 4.11
C LEU A 370 23.63 -26.45 3.11
N ILE A 371 23.64 -25.73 1.99
CA ILE A 371 24.76 -25.74 1.05
C ILE A 371 25.99 -25.11 1.70
N PHE A 372 25.85 -23.99 2.40
CA PHE A 372 26.94 -23.38 3.15
C PHE A 372 27.52 -24.38 4.17
N ALA A 373 26.66 -24.98 4.98
CA ALA A 373 27.00 -25.91 6.07
C ALA A 373 27.51 -27.29 5.61
N SER A 374 27.36 -27.65 4.33
CA SER A 374 27.74 -28.97 3.80
C SER A 374 29.22 -29.32 3.96
N ARG A 375 30.10 -28.30 4.12
CA ARG A 375 31.52 -28.46 4.43
C ARG A 375 32.06 -27.26 5.20
N GLY A 376 33.23 -27.43 5.81
CA GLY A 376 33.97 -26.30 6.40
C GLY A 376 34.32 -25.23 5.37
N ARG A 377 34.22 -23.97 5.79
CA ARG A 377 34.49 -22.77 4.99
C ARG A 377 35.66 -21.98 5.57
N SER A 378 36.54 -21.44 4.73
CA SER A 378 37.61 -20.51 5.11
C SER A 378 37.20 -19.07 4.84
N TYR A 379 37.69 -18.12 5.63
CA TYR A 379 37.52 -16.68 5.36
C TYR A 379 37.98 -16.26 3.95
N ARG A 380 38.91 -17.02 3.34
CA ARG A 380 39.39 -16.77 1.97
C ARG A 380 38.39 -17.12 0.87
N GLU A 381 37.37 -17.91 1.21
CA GLU A 381 36.28 -18.25 0.31
C GLU A 381 35.13 -17.23 0.42
N LEU A 382 35.21 -16.28 1.35
CA LEU A 382 34.24 -15.21 1.52
C LEU A 382 34.72 -13.94 0.81
N PRO A 383 33.85 -13.19 0.13
CA PRO A 383 32.40 -13.36 0.07
C PRO A 383 31.95 -14.52 -0.86
N LEU A 384 31.07 -15.39 -0.36
CA LEU A 384 30.48 -16.49 -1.11
C LEU A 384 29.07 -16.09 -1.53
N ARG A 385 28.82 -15.99 -2.84
CA ARG A 385 27.55 -15.50 -3.39
C ARG A 385 26.79 -16.65 -4.06
N MET A 386 25.78 -17.21 -3.41
CA MET A 386 24.95 -18.26 -4.00
C MET A 386 23.74 -17.65 -4.69
N PHE A 387 23.45 -18.08 -5.91
CA PHE A 387 22.31 -17.62 -6.70
C PHE A 387 21.46 -18.80 -7.20
N GLU A 388 20.15 -18.64 -7.16
CA GLU A 388 19.19 -19.61 -7.68
C GLU A 388 17.97 -18.88 -8.27
N PHE A 389 17.53 -19.30 -9.46
CA PHE A 389 16.15 -19.05 -9.90
C PHE A 389 15.20 -19.99 -9.16
N GLY A 390 14.97 -19.68 -7.88
CA GLY A 390 14.30 -20.56 -6.94
C GLY A 390 12.79 -20.43 -7.09
N SER A 391 12.12 -21.51 -7.50
CA SER A 391 10.66 -21.51 -7.54
C SER A 391 10.07 -21.79 -6.17
N VAL A 392 9.29 -20.84 -5.68
CA VAL A 392 8.69 -20.82 -4.35
C VAL A 392 7.18 -20.69 -4.44
N TYR A 393 6.51 -21.05 -3.34
CA TYR A 393 5.06 -21.09 -3.25
C TYR A 393 4.58 -20.38 -1.98
N ARG A 394 3.69 -19.39 -2.15
CA ARG A 394 3.09 -18.64 -1.05
C ARG A 394 1.58 -18.76 -1.10
N TYR A 395 0.97 -19.00 0.05
CA TYR A 395 -0.47 -19.13 0.19
C TYR A 395 -1.12 -17.75 0.28
N GLU A 396 -1.15 -17.05 -0.85
CA GLU A 396 -1.87 -15.79 -0.99
C GLU A 396 -3.39 -16.06 -0.99
N LYS A 397 -4.15 -15.26 -0.25
CA LYS A 397 -5.63 -15.33 -0.27
C LYS A 397 -6.14 -15.12 -1.70
N SER A 398 -7.21 -15.81 -2.09
CA SER A 398 -7.71 -15.75 -3.47
C SER A 398 -8.08 -14.33 -3.92
N GLY A 399 -8.61 -13.51 -3.01
CA GLY A 399 -9.00 -12.12 -3.29
C GLY A 399 -7.84 -11.14 -3.48
N VAL A 400 -6.59 -11.52 -3.16
CA VAL A 400 -5.42 -10.63 -3.30
C VAL A 400 -4.54 -10.97 -4.49
N VAL A 401 -4.74 -12.14 -5.12
CA VAL A 401 -4.01 -12.53 -6.34
C VAL A 401 -4.35 -11.54 -7.46
N HIS A 402 -3.33 -11.06 -8.17
CA HIS A 402 -3.51 -10.06 -9.21
C HIS A 402 -2.50 -10.26 -10.35
N GLY A 403 -2.97 -10.83 -11.47
CA GLY A 403 -2.15 -11.04 -12.66
C GLY A 403 -0.80 -11.67 -12.32
N LEU A 404 0.28 -11.13 -12.89
CA LEU A 404 1.65 -11.53 -12.60
C LEU A 404 2.26 -10.80 -11.39
N THR A 405 1.67 -9.69 -10.95
CA THR A 405 2.26 -8.87 -9.87
C THR A 405 2.06 -9.48 -8.49
N ARG A 406 1.04 -10.33 -8.30
CA ARG A 406 0.82 -11.10 -7.06
C ARG A 406 0.28 -12.49 -7.39
N VAL A 407 1.15 -13.49 -7.26
CA VAL A 407 0.89 -14.89 -7.63
C VAL A 407 1.19 -15.83 -6.45
N ARG A 408 0.72 -17.08 -6.52
CA ARG A 408 0.98 -18.13 -5.53
C ARG A 408 2.22 -18.95 -5.85
N GLY A 409 2.49 -19.21 -7.13
CA GLY A 409 3.70 -19.85 -7.60
C GLY A 409 4.56 -18.85 -8.36
N MET A 410 5.81 -18.69 -7.95
CA MET A 410 6.73 -17.71 -8.54
C MET A 410 8.16 -18.22 -8.56
N THR A 411 8.97 -17.67 -9.47
CA THR A 411 10.41 -17.90 -9.52
C THR A 411 11.14 -16.63 -9.12
N GLN A 412 11.82 -16.68 -7.98
CA GLN A 412 12.63 -15.57 -7.49
C GLN A 412 14.05 -15.67 -8.04
N ASP A 413 14.62 -14.55 -8.44
CA ASP A 413 16.05 -14.40 -8.77
C ASP A 413 16.88 -14.22 -7.49
N ASP A 414 16.75 -15.21 -6.62
CA ASP A 414 17.15 -15.13 -5.23
C ASP A 414 18.65 -15.38 -5.07
N ALA A 415 19.29 -14.60 -4.20
CA ALA A 415 20.67 -14.83 -3.82
C ALA A 415 20.90 -14.66 -2.33
N HIS A 416 21.81 -15.48 -1.82
CA HIS A 416 22.29 -15.43 -0.45
C HIS A 416 23.81 -15.28 -0.46
N ILE A 417 24.29 -14.15 0.03
CA ILE A 417 25.70 -13.80 0.11
C ILE A 417 26.16 -14.00 1.55
N TYR A 418 27.22 -14.78 1.73
CA TYR A 418 27.87 -14.98 3.01
C TYR A 418 29.20 -14.23 3.00
N CYS A 419 29.37 -13.29 3.92
CA CYS A 419 30.57 -12.46 4.01
C CYS A 419 31.04 -12.33 5.46
N THR A 420 32.26 -11.84 5.65
CA THR A 420 32.72 -11.44 6.99
C THR A 420 32.11 -10.08 7.36
N GLU A 421 32.06 -9.76 8.65
CA GLU A 421 31.58 -8.45 9.10
C GLU A 421 32.36 -7.28 8.46
N ASP A 422 33.69 -7.40 8.38
CA ASP A 422 34.56 -6.42 7.71
C ASP A 422 34.25 -6.23 6.20
N GLN A 423 33.67 -7.25 5.54
CA GLN A 423 33.32 -7.22 4.12
C GLN A 423 31.91 -6.66 3.87
N MET A 424 31.08 -6.56 4.91
CA MET A 424 29.65 -6.29 4.80
C MET A 424 29.35 -5.01 4.02
N LYS A 425 30.01 -3.90 4.37
CA LYS A 425 29.78 -2.60 3.72
C LYS A 425 30.13 -2.62 2.23
N ASP A 426 31.26 -3.23 1.87
CA ASP A 426 31.72 -3.33 0.48
C ASP A 426 30.80 -4.24 -0.34
N GLU A 427 30.32 -5.34 0.25
CA GLU A 427 29.36 -6.25 -0.40
C GLU A 427 28.00 -5.61 -0.60
N LEU A 428 27.48 -4.86 0.38
CA LEU A 428 26.23 -4.11 0.24
C LEU A 428 26.33 -3.05 -0.87
N THR A 429 27.45 -2.31 -0.91
CA THR A 429 27.71 -1.30 -1.95
C THR A 429 27.76 -1.94 -3.34
N THR A 430 28.52 -3.04 -3.48
CA THR A 430 28.66 -3.76 -4.75
C THR A 430 27.32 -4.36 -5.19
N THR A 431 26.54 -4.90 -4.26
CA THR A 431 25.22 -5.47 -4.54
C THR A 431 24.23 -4.39 -4.98
N LEU A 432 24.21 -3.23 -4.32
CA LEU A 432 23.35 -2.11 -4.70
C LEU A 432 23.67 -1.61 -6.11
N ASN A 433 24.95 -1.42 -6.44
CA ASN A 433 25.35 -1.00 -7.78
C ASN A 433 24.97 -2.05 -8.84
N PHE A 434 25.18 -3.34 -8.53
CA PHE A 434 24.77 -4.43 -9.42
C PHE A 434 23.26 -4.43 -9.70
N VAL A 435 22.43 -4.21 -8.67
CA VAL A 435 20.97 -4.06 -8.81
C VAL A 435 20.63 -2.91 -9.75
N LEU A 436 21.17 -1.72 -9.47
CA LEU A 436 20.85 -0.51 -10.22
C LEU A 436 21.27 -0.64 -11.69
N ASP A 437 22.45 -1.18 -11.96
CA ASP A 437 22.93 -1.37 -13.33
C ASP A 437 22.07 -2.39 -14.08
N LEU A 438 21.71 -3.50 -13.44
CA LEU A 438 20.83 -4.50 -14.07
C LEU A 438 19.46 -3.92 -14.41
N LEU A 439 18.83 -3.17 -13.50
CA LEU A 439 17.52 -2.57 -13.75
C LEU A 439 17.56 -1.50 -14.85
N LYS A 440 18.67 -0.75 -14.97
CA LYS A 440 18.89 0.22 -16.07
C LYS A 440 18.94 -0.45 -17.43
N ASP A 441 19.53 -1.64 -17.54
CA ASP A 441 19.58 -2.39 -18.80
C ASP A 441 18.17 -2.78 -19.28
N TYR A 442 17.22 -2.94 -18.35
CA TYR A 442 15.80 -3.15 -18.64
C TYR A 442 15.01 -1.86 -18.91
N GLY A 443 15.66 -0.69 -18.87
CA GLY A 443 15.05 0.62 -19.15
C GLY A 443 14.42 1.31 -17.95
N LEU A 444 14.68 0.85 -16.73
CA LEU A 444 14.27 1.55 -15.50
C LEU A 444 15.43 2.45 -15.03
N ASP A 445 15.22 3.76 -14.93
CA ASP A 445 16.29 4.72 -14.60
C ASP A 445 15.93 5.75 -13.51
N ASP A 446 14.66 5.87 -13.14
CA ASP A 446 14.18 6.70 -12.01
C ASP A 446 14.07 5.87 -10.74
N PHE A 447 15.08 5.97 -9.87
CA PHE A 447 15.18 5.25 -8.62
C PHE A 447 15.22 6.15 -7.40
N TYR A 448 14.66 5.66 -6.31
CA TYR A 448 14.98 6.09 -4.96
C TYR A 448 15.08 4.87 -4.04
N LEU A 449 15.61 5.07 -2.84
CA LEU A 449 15.85 4.02 -1.87
C LEU A 449 14.94 4.20 -0.66
N GLU A 450 14.48 3.08 -0.11
CA GLU A 450 13.81 3.04 1.19
C GLU A 450 14.66 2.24 2.18
N LEU A 451 14.93 2.83 3.34
CA LEU A 451 15.61 2.19 4.45
C LEU A 451 14.59 1.70 5.46
N SER A 452 14.33 0.40 5.45
CA SER A 452 13.40 -0.18 6.41
C SER A 452 14.12 -0.55 7.71
N THR A 453 13.64 0.01 8.81
CA THR A 453 14.27 -0.10 10.14
C THR A 453 13.47 -0.99 11.09
N LYS A 454 14.08 -1.30 12.24
CA LYS A 454 13.57 -2.23 13.25
C LYS A 454 12.14 -1.91 13.68
N ASP A 455 11.26 -2.91 13.61
CA ASP A 455 9.96 -2.90 14.28
C ASP A 455 10.15 -3.13 15.80
N PRO A 456 9.76 -2.19 16.68
CA PRO A 456 9.90 -2.35 18.13
C PRO A 456 9.16 -3.56 18.71
N GLU A 457 8.09 -4.03 18.06
CA GLU A 457 7.24 -5.12 18.53
C GLU A 457 7.65 -6.48 17.97
N LYS A 458 8.37 -6.50 16.83
CA LYS A 458 8.65 -7.73 16.07
C LYS A 458 10.07 -7.79 15.49
N TYR A 459 11.05 -8.12 16.33
CA TYR A 459 12.44 -8.33 15.92
C TYR A 459 13.17 -9.40 16.73
N VAL A 460 14.29 -9.90 16.20
CA VAL A 460 15.23 -10.80 16.89
C VAL A 460 16.66 -10.27 16.79
N GLY A 461 17.54 -10.68 17.72
CA GLY A 461 18.92 -10.19 17.82
C GLY A 461 19.09 -9.03 18.81
N SER A 462 20.32 -8.57 19.00
CA SER A 462 20.63 -7.46 19.93
C SER A 462 20.44 -6.09 19.28
N ASP A 463 20.13 -5.08 20.10
CA ASP A 463 19.99 -3.70 19.63
C ASP A 463 21.26 -3.17 18.95
N GLU A 464 22.44 -3.56 19.46
CA GLU A 464 23.74 -3.18 18.90
C GLU A 464 23.93 -3.69 17.47
N VAL A 465 23.52 -4.93 17.18
CA VAL A 465 23.60 -5.50 15.82
C VAL A 465 22.67 -4.74 14.89
N TRP A 466 21.45 -4.43 15.34
CA TRP A 466 20.48 -3.65 14.56
C TRP A 466 20.94 -2.23 14.27
N GLU A 467 21.51 -1.54 15.27
CA GLU A 467 22.03 -0.18 15.12
C GLU A 467 23.18 -0.15 14.11
N ASN A 468 24.16 -1.07 14.26
CA ASN A 468 25.27 -1.19 13.32
C ASN A 468 24.80 -1.52 11.90
N ALA A 469 23.93 -2.51 11.74
CA ALA A 469 23.39 -2.91 10.45
C ALA A 469 22.61 -1.79 9.75
N THR A 470 21.79 -1.06 10.50
CA THR A 470 21.00 0.06 9.99
C THR A 470 21.91 1.22 9.58
N GLN A 471 22.92 1.53 10.40
CA GLN A 471 23.91 2.57 10.08
C GLN A 471 24.68 2.22 8.80
N VAL A 472 25.16 0.99 8.66
CA VAL A 472 25.90 0.57 7.46
C VAL A 472 25.03 0.68 6.21
N LEU A 473 23.77 0.27 6.28
CA LEU A 473 22.82 0.45 5.17
C LEU A 473 22.58 1.93 4.86
N ALA A 474 22.39 2.78 5.87
CA ALA A 474 22.23 4.22 5.67
C ALA A 474 23.45 4.86 4.99
N GLU A 475 24.66 4.46 5.40
CA GLU A 475 25.91 4.92 4.77
C GLU A 475 26.02 4.47 3.31
N VAL A 476 25.65 3.22 3.00
CA VAL A 476 25.63 2.68 1.63
C VAL A 476 24.58 3.40 0.78
N GLY A 477 23.38 3.62 1.31
CA GLY A 477 22.31 4.36 0.66
C GLY A 477 22.71 5.80 0.35
N ALA A 478 23.25 6.52 1.34
CA ALA A 478 23.74 7.89 1.14
C ALA A 478 24.89 7.98 0.12
N ALA A 479 25.81 7.00 0.15
CA ALA A 479 26.94 6.96 -0.79
C ALA A 479 26.52 6.69 -2.25
N SER A 480 25.34 6.08 -2.47
CA SER A 480 24.80 5.84 -3.81
C SER A 480 24.41 7.13 -4.54
N GLY A 481 24.16 8.22 -3.80
CA GLY A 481 23.67 9.50 -4.33
C GLY A 481 22.18 9.51 -4.67
N LEU A 482 21.45 8.43 -4.40
CA LEU A 482 19.99 8.37 -4.51
C LEU A 482 19.32 8.97 -3.27
N GLU A 483 18.08 9.44 -3.44
CA GLU A 483 17.22 9.81 -2.32
C GLU A 483 16.99 8.58 -1.43
N LEU A 484 17.18 8.74 -0.12
CA LEU A 484 16.96 7.70 0.88
C LEU A 484 15.82 8.14 1.79
N VAL A 485 14.72 7.39 1.74
CA VAL A 485 13.51 7.61 2.52
C VAL A 485 13.46 6.61 3.67
N ASP A 486 13.09 7.06 4.87
CA ASP A 486 12.93 6.18 6.02
C ASP A 486 11.61 5.41 5.95
N ASP A 487 11.68 4.10 6.22
CA ASP A 487 10.53 3.19 6.33
C ASP A 487 10.53 2.55 7.74
N ALA A 488 10.07 3.33 8.72
CA ALA A 488 10.11 2.96 10.13
C ALA A 488 9.24 1.71 10.40
N GLY A 489 9.86 0.65 10.93
CA GLY A 489 9.18 -0.62 11.22
C GLY A 489 8.94 -1.53 10.01
N GLY A 490 9.35 -1.14 8.79
CA GLY A 490 9.14 -1.96 7.59
C GLY A 490 10.13 -3.12 7.40
N ALA A 491 11.08 -3.29 8.32
CA ALA A 491 12.10 -4.34 8.26
C ALA A 491 11.52 -5.74 8.50
N ALA A 492 12.18 -6.77 7.98
CA ALA A 492 11.89 -8.13 8.39
C ALA A 492 12.37 -8.36 9.83
N PHE A 493 11.78 -9.30 10.56
CA PHE A 493 12.12 -9.53 11.98
C PHE A 493 13.60 -9.87 12.23
N TYR A 494 14.35 -10.30 11.20
CA TYR A 494 15.74 -10.77 11.30
C TYR A 494 16.81 -9.75 10.87
N GLY A 495 16.43 -8.54 10.44
CA GLY A 495 17.39 -7.45 10.18
C GLY A 495 16.82 -6.30 9.36
N PRO A 496 17.59 -5.21 9.16
CA PRO A 496 17.21 -4.08 8.33
C PRO A 496 17.47 -4.32 6.83
N LYS A 497 16.76 -3.59 5.95
CA LYS A 497 16.90 -3.68 4.49
C LYS A 497 16.94 -2.34 3.80
N ILE A 498 17.60 -2.32 2.64
CA ILE A 498 17.40 -1.31 1.61
C ILE A 498 16.54 -1.91 0.51
N SER A 499 15.48 -1.20 0.14
CA SER A 499 14.65 -1.53 -1.01
C SER A 499 14.89 -0.52 -2.13
N VAL A 500 15.03 -1.01 -3.36
CA VAL A 500 15.15 -0.15 -4.55
C VAL A 500 13.75 0.06 -5.11
N GLN A 501 13.31 1.31 -5.07
CA GLN A 501 12.02 1.74 -5.61
C GLN A 501 12.25 2.30 -7.01
N ALA A 502 11.47 1.86 -7.98
CA ALA A 502 11.50 2.36 -9.36
C ALA A 502 10.17 2.98 -9.74
N ARG A 503 10.21 4.16 -10.36
CA ARG A 503 9.01 4.76 -10.96
C ARG A 503 8.86 4.29 -12.40
N ASP A 504 7.66 3.81 -12.75
CA ASP A 504 7.36 3.41 -14.12
C ASP A 504 7.00 4.60 -15.02
N ALA A 505 6.73 4.33 -16.30
CA ALA A 505 6.39 5.35 -17.29
C ALA A 505 5.09 6.13 -16.97
N LEU A 506 4.30 5.71 -15.98
CA LEU A 506 3.10 6.39 -15.49
C LEU A 506 3.34 7.11 -14.16
N GLY A 507 4.57 7.09 -13.65
CA GLY A 507 4.95 7.65 -12.36
C GLY A 507 4.50 6.80 -11.17
N ARG A 508 4.07 5.54 -11.37
CA ARG A 508 3.76 4.63 -10.27
C ARG A 508 5.05 4.06 -9.70
N THR A 509 5.14 4.03 -8.39
CA THR A 509 6.26 3.42 -7.68
C THR A 509 6.08 1.92 -7.57
N TRP A 510 7.15 1.19 -7.85
CA TRP A 510 7.25 -0.23 -7.60
C TRP A 510 8.52 -0.57 -6.83
N GLN A 511 8.38 -1.31 -5.74
CA GLN A 511 9.53 -1.91 -5.05
C GLN A 511 10.14 -2.99 -5.94
N MET A 512 11.26 -2.73 -6.60
CA MET A 512 11.86 -3.68 -7.54
C MET A 512 12.69 -4.73 -6.79
N SER A 513 13.66 -4.24 -6.03
CA SER A 513 14.70 -5.08 -5.45
C SER A 513 14.78 -4.90 -3.94
N THR A 514 15.40 -5.86 -3.28
CA THR A 514 15.63 -5.80 -1.84
C THR A 514 17.02 -6.33 -1.53
N ILE A 515 17.73 -5.63 -0.64
CA ILE A 515 19.02 -6.04 -0.06
C ILE A 515 18.82 -6.01 1.45
N GLN A 516 18.83 -7.18 2.06
CA GLN A 516 18.36 -7.40 3.41
C GLN A 516 19.43 -8.13 4.20
N LEU A 517 19.83 -7.56 5.35
CA LEU A 517 20.75 -8.23 6.27
C LEU A 517 20.00 -9.26 7.12
N ASP A 518 20.63 -10.40 7.36
CA ASP A 518 20.12 -11.45 8.26
C ASP A 518 21.23 -11.95 9.18
N PHE A 519 21.01 -11.75 10.47
CA PHE A 519 21.88 -12.23 11.54
C PHE A 519 21.30 -13.46 12.27
N ASN A 520 20.02 -13.76 12.05
CA ASN A 520 19.27 -14.80 12.72
C ASN A 520 19.47 -16.18 12.08
N LEU A 521 19.43 -16.29 10.75
CA LEU A 521 19.60 -17.57 10.08
C LEU A 521 21.02 -18.15 10.26
N PRO A 522 22.11 -17.37 10.17
CA PRO A 522 23.44 -17.86 10.51
C PRO A 522 23.55 -18.40 11.94
N GLU A 523 22.81 -17.83 12.90
CA GLU A 523 22.75 -18.32 14.27
C GLU A 523 21.93 -19.61 14.40
N ARG A 524 20.72 -19.63 13.85
CA ARG A 524 19.80 -20.78 13.91
C ARG A 524 20.36 -22.04 13.24
N PHE A 525 21.17 -21.88 12.20
CA PHE A 525 21.84 -22.99 11.51
C PHE A 525 23.25 -23.30 12.02
N ASP A 526 23.72 -22.57 13.05
CA ASP A 526 25.11 -22.63 13.55
C ASP A 526 26.15 -22.54 12.42
N LEU A 527 25.96 -21.59 11.50
CA LEU A 527 26.87 -21.39 10.38
C LEU A 527 28.19 -20.80 10.89
N GLN A 528 29.30 -21.41 10.47
CA GLN A 528 30.65 -21.00 10.89
C GLN A 528 31.63 -21.06 9.73
N TYR A 529 32.60 -20.14 9.72
CA TYR A 529 33.79 -20.18 8.89
C TYR A 529 35.06 -20.08 9.75
N GLN A 530 36.17 -20.53 9.19
CA GLN A 530 37.49 -20.46 9.78
C GLN A 530 38.13 -19.09 9.47
N ALA A 531 38.26 -18.24 10.48
CA ALA A 531 38.89 -16.93 10.36
C ALA A 531 40.42 -17.00 10.25
N ALA A 532 41.05 -15.87 9.88
CA ALA A 532 42.47 -15.78 9.61
C ALA A 532 43.34 -16.10 10.85
N ASP A 533 42.82 -15.86 12.05
CA ASP A 533 43.48 -16.12 13.33
C ASP A 533 43.28 -17.56 13.85
N GLY A 534 42.55 -18.41 13.12
CA GLY A 534 42.23 -19.76 13.55
C GLY A 534 40.99 -19.87 14.45
N SER A 535 40.30 -18.78 14.75
CA SER A 535 38.97 -18.81 15.39
C SER A 535 37.87 -19.25 14.42
N ARG A 536 36.78 -19.80 14.97
CA ARG A 536 35.55 -20.01 14.22
C ARG A 536 34.65 -18.80 14.42
N GLN A 537 34.21 -18.22 13.32
CA GLN A 537 33.40 -17.01 13.30
C GLN A 537 32.12 -17.26 12.51
N ARG A 538 31.05 -16.52 12.83
CA ARG A 538 29.77 -16.61 12.13
C ARG A 538 29.78 -15.66 10.92
N PRO A 539 29.33 -16.10 9.72
CA PRO A 539 29.22 -15.19 8.59
C PRO A 539 28.03 -14.24 8.76
N VAL A 540 28.13 -13.05 8.16
CA VAL A 540 26.98 -12.20 7.87
C VAL A 540 26.30 -12.73 6.62
N MET A 541 24.97 -12.83 6.64
CA MET A 541 24.17 -13.25 5.50
C MET A 541 23.42 -12.05 4.93
N ILE A 542 23.53 -11.84 3.61
CA ILE A 542 22.78 -10.83 2.86
C ILE A 542 21.84 -11.56 1.92
N HIS A 543 20.55 -11.34 2.12
CA HIS A 543 19.50 -11.76 1.20
C HIS A 543 19.34 -10.69 0.14
N ARG A 544 19.20 -11.12 -1.11
CA ARG A 544 18.77 -10.18 -2.14
C ARG A 544 17.94 -10.82 -3.23
N ALA A 545 17.07 -10.01 -3.81
CA ALA A 545 16.35 -10.29 -5.04
C ALA A 545 16.37 -9.01 -5.88
N LEU A 546 16.60 -9.11 -7.19
CA LEU A 546 16.71 -7.96 -8.08
C LEU A 546 15.36 -7.69 -8.73
N PHE A 547 14.74 -8.72 -9.28
CA PHE A 547 13.40 -8.66 -9.88
C PHE A 547 12.29 -8.88 -8.84
N GLY A 548 12.66 -9.45 -7.69
CA GLY A 548 11.73 -10.00 -6.71
C GLY A 548 11.22 -11.36 -7.18
N SER A 549 10.39 -11.37 -8.23
CA SER A 549 10.08 -12.56 -9.01
C SER A 549 10.05 -12.26 -10.50
N ILE A 550 10.37 -13.26 -11.31
CA ILE A 550 10.34 -13.17 -12.77
C ILE A 550 8.93 -12.84 -13.25
N GLU A 551 7.90 -13.44 -12.65
CA GLU A 551 6.50 -13.14 -12.94
C GLU A 551 6.22 -11.65 -12.75
N ARG A 552 6.51 -11.13 -11.54
CA ARG A 552 6.19 -9.75 -11.18
C ARG A 552 6.94 -8.76 -12.07
N PHE A 553 8.22 -9.01 -12.30
CA PHE A 553 9.04 -8.11 -13.12
C PHE A 553 8.61 -8.15 -14.59
N MET A 554 8.23 -9.31 -15.14
CA MET A 554 7.65 -9.39 -16.49
C MET A 554 6.33 -8.63 -16.58
N GLY A 555 5.49 -8.68 -15.54
CA GLY A 555 4.29 -7.84 -15.41
C GLY A 555 4.65 -6.35 -15.51
N VAL A 556 5.56 -5.87 -14.67
CA VAL A 556 6.02 -4.47 -14.64
C VAL A 556 6.59 -4.03 -15.99
N LEU A 557 7.45 -4.84 -16.62
CA LEU A 557 8.02 -4.52 -17.94
C LEU A 557 6.95 -4.45 -19.03
N THR A 558 5.95 -5.32 -18.99
CA THR A 558 4.83 -5.29 -19.93
C THR A 558 4.08 -3.96 -19.84
N GLU A 559 3.84 -3.46 -18.62
CA GLU A 559 3.16 -2.17 -18.42
C GLU A 559 4.07 -0.97 -18.77
N HIS A 560 5.34 -1.03 -18.35
CA HIS A 560 6.34 -0.01 -18.62
C HIS A 560 6.49 0.26 -20.13
N TYR A 561 6.59 -0.80 -20.93
CA TYR A 561 6.71 -0.72 -22.39
C TYR A 561 5.38 -0.67 -23.13
N ALA A 562 4.23 -0.72 -22.44
CA ALA A 562 2.91 -0.85 -23.06
C ALA A 562 2.84 -2.00 -24.09
N GLY A 563 3.55 -3.10 -23.82
CA GLY A 563 3.67 -4.26 -24.70
C GLY A 563 4.66 -4.12 -25.87
N ALA A 564 5.23 -2.94 -26.09
CA ALA A 564 6.22 -2.66 -27.13
C ALA A 564 7.65 -2.83 -26.59
N PHE A 565 8.04 -4.08 -26.33
CA PHE A 565 9.34 -4.42 -25.75
C PHE A 565 10.52 -3.93 -26.61
N PRO A 566 11.68 -3.62 -26.00
CA PRO A 566 12.90 -3.34 -26.76
C PRO A 566 13.32 -4.57 -27.56
N ALA A 567 14.02 -4.36 -28.68
CA ALA A 567 14.32 -5.41 -29.66
C ALA A 567 14.95 -6.67 -29.04
N TRP A 568 15.80 -6.52 -28.02
CA TRP A 568 16.46 -7.66 -27.38
C TRP A 568 15.52 -8.51 -26.50
N LEU A 569 14.39 -7.96 -26.04
CA LEU A 569 13.36 -8.66 -25.27
C LEU A 569 12.13 -9.06 -26.10
N ALA A 570 11.94 -8.44 -27.26
CA ALA A 570 10.77 -8.64 -28.09
C ALA A 570 10.65 -10.12 -28.53
N PRO A 571 9.50 -10.79 -28.26
CA PRO A 571 9.30 -12.18 -28.70
C PRO A 571 9.35 -12.36 -30.23
N GLU A 572 9.08 -11.29 -30.98
CA GLU A 572 9.20 -11.19 -32.42
C GLU A 572 9.97 -9.89 -32.74
N GLN A 573 11.14 -10.02 -33.38
CA GLN A 573 12.12 -8.94 -33.62
C GLN A 573 12.00 -8.29 -35.00
#